data_AF-A0A3B8U7W1-F1
#
_entry.id   AF-A0A3B8U7W1-F1
#
_cell.length_a   1.000
_cell.length_b   1.000
_cell.length_c   1.000
_cell.angle_alpha   90.00
_cell.angle_beta   90.00
_cell.angle_gamma   90.00
#
_symmetry.space_group_name_H-M   'P 1'
#
loop_
_entity.id
_entity.type
_entity.pdbx_description
1 polymer ?
#
loop_
_entity_poly.entity_id
_entity_poly.type
_entity_poly.pdbx_seq_one_letter_code
_entity_poly.pdbx_strand_id
1 'polypeptide(L)'
;MKPKKRQKLCYHCEGEIDLDVIVCPFCAADLREEKPEQIKSIYRSFGGVERTDNHETSQSLYPSPFPTKSEPVLEEVLEEESVAHFEKNPSSDKLSSVICPTILFTLGIQLFVLGMFILLFSHKGIVLLKWDGTLWFLYVLAACPLLYFGYRALSKIDR
;
A
#
# COMPACT_ATOMS: atom_id res chain seq x y z
N MET A 1 -18.47 -14.96 31.44
CA MET A 1 -17.79 -13.93 30.63
C MET A 1 -16.78 -14.63 29.74
N LYS A 2 -16.78 -14.37 28.43
CA LYS A 2 -15.78 -14.95 27.51
C LYS A 2 -14.49 -14.13 27.63
N PRO A 3 -13.30 -14.74 27.73
CA PRO A 3 -12.05 -13.98 27.78
C PRO A 3 -11.89 -13.16 26.49
N LYS A 4 -11.60 -11.86 26.63
CA LYS A 4 -11.28 -10.99 25.49
C LYS A 4 -9.95 -11.46 24.89
N LYS A 5 -9.97 -11.89 23.63
CA LYS A 5 -8.74 -12.20 22.89
C LYS A 5 -7.90 -10.94 22.80
N ARG A 6 -6.60 -11.07 23.06
CA ARG A 6 -5.65 -9.97 22.88
C ARG A 6 -5.18 -9.99 21.43
N GLN A 7 -5.21 -8.84 20.77
CA GLN A 7 -4.78 -8.65 19.39
C GLN A 7 -3.58 -7.70 19.37
N LYS A 8 -2.70 -7.84 18.38
CA LYS A 8 -1.61 -6.91 18.05
C LYS A 8 -1.81 -6.39 16.62
N LEU A 9 -1.21 -5.26 16.31
CA LEU A 9 -1.18 -4.73 14.94
C LEU A 9 0.07 -5.23 14.23
N CYS A 10 -0.05 -5.61 12.96
CA CYS A 10 1.11 -5.91 12.13
C CYS A 10 1.89 -4.63 11.83
N TYR A 11 3.20 -4.61 12.05
CA TYR A 11 4.05 -3.44 11.80
C TYR A 11 4.17 -3.06 10.32
N HIS A 12 3.84 -3.98 9.40
CA HIS A 12 4.01 -3.75 7.96
C HIS A 12 2.72 -3.26 7.28
N CYS A 13 1.55 -3.76 7.68
CA CYS A 13 0.28 -3.47 7.02
C CYS A 13 -0.81 -2.96 7.96
N GLU A 14 -0.48 -2.71 9.24
CA GLU A 14 -1.39 -2.26 10.29
C GLU A 14 -2.63 -3.16 10.50
N GLY A 15 -2.55 -4.41 10.03
CA GLY A 15 -3.63 -5.39 10.18
C GLY A 15 -3.74 -5.89 11.61
N GLU A 16 -4.96 -5.97 12.15
CA GLU A 16 -5.22 -6.59 13.45
C GLU A 16 -5.06 -8.11 13.36
N ILE A 17 -4.16 -8.67 14.19
CA ILE A 17 -3.83 -10.09 14.20
C ILE A 17 -3.78 -10.64 15.63
N ASP A 18 -3.98 -11.94 15.79
CA ASP A 18 -3.85 -12.60 17.09
C ASP A 18 -2.37 -12.60 17.55
N LEU A 19 -2.14 -12.51 18.87
CA LEU A 19 -0.78 -12.44 19.45
C LEU A 19 0.12 -13.61 19.04
N ASP A 20 -0.46 -14.79 18.87
CA ASP A 20 0.24 -16.05 18.60
C ASP A 20 0.60 -16.24 17.12
N VAL A 21 0.17 -15.31 16.25
CA VAL A 21 0.44 -15.39 14.81
C VAL A 21 1.87 -14.95 14.52
N ILE A 22 2.56 -15.84 13.81
CA ILE A 22 3.97 -15.73 13.44
C ILE A 22 4.14 -15.09 12.06
N VAL A 23 3.15 -15.24 11.17
CA VAL A 23 3.17 -14.68 9.81
C VAL A 23 1.89 -13.91 9.59
N CYS A 24 1.98 -12.65 9.20
CA CYS A 24 0.80 -11.81 8.98
C CYS A 24 -0.09 -12.39 7.86
N PRO A 25 -1.40 -12.62 8.07
CA PRO A 25 -2.28 -13.16 7.05
C PRO A 25 -2.60 -12.15 5.93
N PHE A 26 -2.29 -10.87 6.13
CA PHE A 26 -2.58 -9.81 5.16
C PHE A 26 -1.41 -9.54 4.22
N CYS A 27 -0.20 -9.41 4.75
CA CYS A 27 0.99 -9.04 3.98
C CYS A 27 2.11 -10.11 3.96
N ALA A 28 1.90 -11.26 4.61
CA ALA A 28 2.89 -12.34 4.73
C ALA A 28 4.23 -11.95 5.39
N ALA A 29 4.30 -10.78 6.06
CA ALA A 29 5.47 -10.41 6.84
C ALA A 29 5.70 -11.38 8.01
N ASP A 30 6.95 -11.78 8.21
CA ASP A 30 7.37 -12.62 9.35
C ASP A 30 7.48 -11.76 10.61
N LEU A 31 6.75 -12.15 11.66
CA LEU A 31 6.64 -11.43 12.94
C LEU A 31 7.55 -12.03 14.03
N ARG A 32 8.47 -12.93 13.67
CA ARG A 32 9.39 -13.59 14.62
C ARG A 32 10.44 -12.66 15.23
N GLU A 33 10.70 -11.51 14.62
CA GLU A 33 11.86 -10.67 14.96
C GLU A 33 11.79 -10.01 16.36
N GLU A 34 10.63 -10.03 17.03
CA GLU A 34 10.54 -9.68 18.45
C GLU A 34 10.68 -10.91 19.37
N LYS A 35 11.93 -11.35 19.56
CA LYS A 35 12.42 -11.85 20.85
C LYS A 35 13.93 -11.72 20.86
N PRO A 36 14.51 -10.99 21.83
CA PRO A 36 14.45 -11.48 23.20
C PRO A 36 14.37 -10.39 24.32
N GLU A 37 13.84 -10.81 25.47
CA GLU A 37 14.06 -10.26 26.84
C GLU A 37 13.14 -9.20 27.49
N GLN A 38 12.22 -8.50 26.81
CA GLN A 38 11.42 -7.45 27.50
C GLN A 38 10.01 -7.83 28.00
N ILE A 39 9.68 -9.12 28.16
CA ILE A 39 8.53 -9.54 28.98
C ILE A 39 8.95 -9.56 30.47
N LYS A 40 9.41 -8.41 30.98
CA LYS A 40 9.57 -8.10 32.41
C LYS A 40 8.92 -6.74 32.70
N SER A 41 7.65 -6.58 32.37
CA SER A 41 6.84 -5.48 32.90
C SER A 41 5.36 -5.83 33.02
N ILE A 42 5.05 -7.11 33.28
CA ILE A 42 3.81 -7.48 33.96
C ILE A 42 3.97 -7.04 35.42
N TYR A 43 3.74 -5.75 35.70
CA TYR A 43 3.39 -5.11 36.99
C TYR A 43 3.81 -3.63 36.96
N ARG A 44 3.05 -2.77 36.28
CA ARG A 44 2.76 -1.42 36.81
C ARG A 44 1.28 -1.11 36.61
N SER A 45 0.63 -1.02 37.75
CA SER A 45 -0.75 -0.68 38.06
C SER A 45 -1.37 0.42 37.22
N PHE A 46 -2.64 0.18 36.86
CA PHE A 46 -3.79 1.00 37.26
C PHE A 46 -3.45 2.30 38.04
N GLY A 47 -3.82 3.44 37.46
CA GLY A 47 -3.86 4.74 38.15
C GLY A 47 -3.58 5.87 37.18
N GLY A 48 -4.63 6.52 36.68
CA GLY A 48 -4.50 7.66 35.77
C GLY A 48 -3.90 8.88 36.44
N VAL A 49 -3.16 9.68 35.67
CA VAL A 49 -2.92 11.11 35.84
C VAL A 49 -2.56 11.66 34.46
N GLU A 50 -3.34 12.61 33.97
CA GLU A 50 -2.97 13.50 32.85
C GLU A 50 -1.61 14.16 33.16
N ARG A 51 -0.69 14.22 32.20
CA ARG A 51 0.47 15.10 32.35
C ARG A 51 0.71 15.90 31.08
N THR A 52 0.20 17.11 31.15
CA THR A 52 0.62 18.31 30.46
C THR A 52 2.15 18.51 30.51
N ASP A 53 2.62 19.05 29.39
CA ASP A 53 3.71 19.99 29.20
C ASP A 53 5.16 19.67 29.63
N ASN A 54 5.96 19.69 28.56
CA ASN A 54 7.33 20.15 28.41
C ASN A 54 7.83 21.20 29.44
N HIS A 55 9.16 21.23 29.53
CA HIS A 55 10.02 22.16 30.27
C HIS A 55 10.14 21.90 31.77
N GLU A 56 11.21 21.19 32.17
CA GLU A 56 12.04 21.41 33.39
C GLU A 56 12.88 20.17 33.76
N THR A 57 13.73 19.67 32.85
CA THR A 57 14.76 18.65 33.20
C THR A 57 16.15 18.99 32.65
N SER A 58 16.46 20.27 32.47
CA SER A 58 17.78 20.74 32.03
C SER A 58 18.81 20.93 33.15
N GLN A 59 18.65 20.28 34.32
CA GLN A 59 19.65 20.31 35.38
C GLN A 59 19.86 18.92 36.03
N SER A 60 20.26 17.93 35.22
CA SER A 60 20.93 16.76 35.78
C SER A 60 22.38 17.11 36.08
N LEU A 61 22.76 17.12 37.37
CA LEU A 61 24.14 17.33 37.87
C LEU A 61 25.13 16.21 37.50
N TYR A 62 24.71 15.23 36.69
CA TYR A 62 25.55 14.17 36.18
C TYR A 62 25.49 14.15 34.65
N PRO A 63 26.63 14.29 33.95
CA PRO A 63 26.67 14.05 32.52
C PRO A 63 26.43 12.55 32.25
N SER A 64 25.50 12.26 31.35
CA SER A 64 25.26 10.91 30.85
C SER A 64 26.56 10.33 30.28
N PRO A 65 26.96 9.10 30.66
CA PRO A 65 28.16 8.44 30.12
C PRO A 65 27.96 7.93 28.69
N PHE A 66 26.78 8.11 28.10
CA PHE A 66 26.48 7.65 26.75
C PHE A 66 26.77 8.76 25.75
N PRO A 67 27.70 8.57 24.79
CA PRO A 67 27.92 9.53 23.73
C PRO A 67 26.65 9.60 22.86
N THR A 68 26.00 10.76 22.85
CA THR A 68 24.93 11.05 21.88
C THR A 68 25.58 11.11 20.50
N LYS A 69 25.61 9.98 19.81
CA LYS A 69 25.97 9.90 18.40
C LYS A 69 24.84 10.56 17.62
N SER A 70 24.91 11.88 17.49
CA SER A 70 24.15 12.63 16.50
C SER A 70 24.68 12.26 15.12
N GLU A 71 24.17 11.16 14.57
CA GLU A 71 24.30 10.91 13.13
C GLU A 71 23.24 11.72 12.39
N PRO A 72 23.62 12.31 11.24
CA PRO A 72 22.75 13.19 10.48
C PRO A 72 21.56 12.43 9.94
N VAL A 73 20.42 13.11 9.94
CA VAL A 73 19.21 12.79 9.18
C VAL A 73 19.62 12.49 7.74
N LEU A 74 19.71 11.21 7.41
CA LEU A 74 19.72 10.72 6.04
C LEU A 74 18.27 10.33 5.75
N GLU A 75 17.55 11.24 5.09
CA GLU A 75 16.30 10.94 4.41
C GLU A 75 16.56 9.84 3.37
N GLU A 76 16.32 8.58 3.74
CA GLU A 76 16.03 7.53 2.76
C GLU A 76 14.57 7.66 2.34
N VAL A 77 14.40 8.43 1.27
CA VAL A 77 13.25 8.43 0.38
C VAL A 77 13.15 7.03 -0.24
N LEU A 78 12.18 6.22 0.20
CA LEU A 78 11.80 5.00 -0.50
C LEU A 78 10.60 5.29 -1.41
N GLU A 79 10.89 5.22 -2.70
CA GLU A 79 9.95 5.31 -3.82
C GLU A 79 8.91 4.17 -3.76
N GLU A 80 7.63 4.53 -3.70
CA GLU A 80 6.52 3.70 -4.19
C GLU A 80 5.56 4.58 -5.03
N GLU A 81 5.94 4.72 -6.30
CA GLU A 81 5.14 4.39 -7.49
C GLU A 81 3.60 4.35 -7.34
N SER A 82 2.92 5.50 -7.33
CA SER A 82 1.68 5.71 -8.11
C SER A 82 1.20 7.17 -8.20
N VAL A 83 2.06 8.15 -7.97
CA VAL A 83 1.71 9.55 -8.24
C VAL A 83 2.35 9.93 -9.57
N ALA A 84 1.50 10.24 -10.54
CA ALA A 84 1.86 10.84 -11.81
C ALA A 84 2.80 12.04 -11.57
N HIS A 85 4.11 11.81 -11.66
CA HIS A 85 5.11 12.84 -11.85
C HIS A 85 4.93 13.39 -13.27
N PHE A 86 3.97 14.30 -13.43
CA PHE A 86 4.00 15.29 -14.50
C PHE A 86 5.10 16.29 -14.13
N GLU A 87 6.35 15.89 -14.33
CA GLU A 87 7.49 16.77 -14.24
C GLU A 87 7.37 17.78 -15.39
N LYS A 88 6.84 18.96 -15.02
CA LYS A 88 6.68 20.13 -15.86
C LYS A 88 8.06 20.71 -16.17
N ASN A 89 8.80 20.08 -17.09
CA ASN A 89 9.97 20.69 -17.73
C ASN A 89 9.53 21.58 -18.91
N PRO A 90 9.91 22.87 -18.93
CA PRO A 90 9.45 23.85 -19.91
C PRO A 90 10.23 23.76 -21.24
N SER A 91 9.97 22.70 -22.01
CA SER A 91 10.28 22.64 -23.46
C SER A 91 9.05 22.22 -24.28
N SER A 92 7.88 22.59 -23.76
CA SER A 92 6.59 21.90 -23.85
C SER A 92 5.61 22.49 -24.89
N ASP A 93 6.01 22.65 -26.15
CA ASP A 93 5.05 23.07 -27.20
C ASP A 93 4.65 21.94 -28.15
N LYS A 94 5.42 20.85 -28.24
CA LYS A 94 5.11 19.70 -29.12
C LYS A 94 4.71 18.42 -28.39
N LEU A 95 5.18 18.22 -27.16
CA LEU A 95 4.84 17.01 -26.38
C LEU A 95 3.49 17.16 -25.67
N SER A 96 3.14 18.37 -25.23
CA SER A 96 1.83 18.66 -24.61
C SER A 96 0.65 18.39 -25.55
N SER A 97 0.84 18.60 -26.86
CA SER A 97 -0.19 18.33 -27.87
C SER A 97 -0.38 16.84 -28.17
N VAL A 98 0.56 15.97 -27.79
CA VAL A 98 0.44 14.51 -27.95
C VAL A 98 0.04 13.83 -26.64
N ILE A 99 0.55 14.32 -25.51
CA ILE A 99 0.24 13.74 -24.19
C ILE A 99 -1.21 14.03 -23.81
N CYS A 100 -1.70 15.25 -24.02
CA CYS A 100 -3.09 15.62 -23.73
C CYS A 100 -4.12 14.72 -24.44
N PRO A 101 -4.08 14.53 -25.78
CA PRO A 101 -5.04 13.65 -26.44
C PRO A 101 -4.83 12.18 -26.07
N THR A 102 -3.61 11.74 -25.75
CA THR A 102 -3.37 10.36 -25.31
C THR A 102 -4.05 10.09 -23.96
N ILE A 103 -3.94 11.02 -23.00
CA ILE A 103 -4.63 10.91 -21.72
C ILE A 103 -6.15 10.98 -21.92
N LEU A 104 -6.63 11.93 -22.73
CA LEU A 104 -8.07 12.07 -22.99
C LEU A 104 -8.65 10.82 -23.67
N PHE A 105 -7.90 10.21 -24.59
CA PHE A 105 -8.28 9.01 -25.32
C PHE A 105 -8.27 7.77 -24.42
N THR A 106 -7.22 7.57 -23.61
CA THR A 106 -7.16 6.46 -22.65
C THR A 106 -8.26 6.55 -21.61
N LEU A 107 -8.52 7.74 -21.07
CA LEU A 107 -9.62 8.01 -20.15
C LEU A 107 -10.98 7.75 -20.83
N GLY A 108 -11.15 8.20 -22.06
CA GLY A 108 -12.35 7.94 -22.87
C GLY A 108 -12.61 6.45 -23.08
N ILE A 109 -11.58 5.66 -23.41
CA ILE A 109 -11.69 4.20 -23.57
C ILE A 109 -12.08 3.54 -22.24
N GLN A 110 -11.46 3.92 -21.12
CA GLN A 110 -11.79 3.35 -19.82
C GLN A 110 -13.24 3.63 -19.44
N LEU A 111 -13.70 4.88 -19.60
CA LEU A 111 -15.10 5.25 -19.35
C LEU A 111 -16.07 4.55 -20.30
N PHE A 112 -15.70 4.39 -21.57
CA PHE A 112 -16.52 3.68 -22.55
C PHE A 112 -16.67 2.20 -22.19
N VAL A 113 -15.56 1.54 -21.82
CA VAL A 113 -15.57 0.14 -21.38
C VAL A 113 -16.40 -0.01 -20.10
N LEU A 114 -16.21 0.88 -19.11
CA LEU A 114 -17.02 0.91 -17.90
C LEU A 114 -18.50 1.11 -18.21
N GLY A 115 -18.83 2.04 -19.11
CA GLY A 115 -20.19 2.29 -19.57
C GLY A 115 -20.80 1.08 -20.26
N MET A 116 -20.03 0.36 -21.07
CA MET A 116 -20.45 -0.91 -21.68
C MET A 116 -20.70 -1.98 -20.62
N PHE A 117 -19.84 -2.11 -19.60
CA PHE A 117 -20.08 -3.02 -18.48
C PHE A 117 -21.39 -2.67 -17.77
N ILE A 118 -21.61 -1.40 -17.45
CA ILE A 118 -22.85 -0.96 -16.81
C ILE A 118 -24.04 -1.27 -17.73
N LEU A 119 -23.96 -0.98 -19.03
CA LEU A 119 -25.07 -1.21 -19.97
C LEU A 119 -25.42 -2.71 -20.09
N LEU A 120 -24.41 -3.57 -20.21
CA LEU A 120 -24.62 -5.01 -20.42
C LEU A 120 -24.98 -5.76 -19.12
N PHE A 121 -24.47 -5.32 -17.98
CA PHE A 121 -24.64 -6.00 -16.69
C PHE A 121 -25.57 -5.26 -15.72
N SER A 122 -26.19 -4.15 -16.13
CA SER A 122 -27.20 -3.47 -15.31
C SER A 122 -28.49 -4.29 -15.30
N HIS A 123 -28.78 -4.85 -14.14
CA HIS A 123 -30.06 -5.49 -13.87
C HIS A 123 -30.76 -4.68 -12.77
N LYS A 124 -31.87 -4.02 -13.10
CA LYS A 124 -32.61 -3.12 -12.19
C LYS A 124 -31.78 -1.95 -11.64
N GLY A 125 -30.86 -1.41 -12.43
CA GLY A 125 -30.04 -0.24 -12.04
C GLY A 125 -28.88 -0.57 -11.10
N ILE A 126 -28.61 -1.86 -10.86
CA ILE A 126 -27.46 -2.32 -10.09
C ILE A 126 -26.59 -3.17 -11.02
N VAL A 127 -25.28 -2.90 -11.00
CA VAL A 127 -24.30 -3.73 -11.71
C VAL A 127 -23.95 -4.90 -10.80
N LEU A 128 -24.48 -6.08 -11.11
CA LEU A 128 -24.14 -7.33 -10.43
C LEU A 128 -23.18 -8.13 -11.29
N LEU A 129 -21.89 -7.92 -11.07
CA LEU A 129 -20.85 -8.70 -11.71
C LEU A 129 -20.74 -10.07 -11.03
N LYS A 130 -21.55 -11.03 -11.47
CA LYS A 130 -21.45 -12.42 -11.01
C LYS A 130 -20.43 -13.15 -11.88
N TRP A 131 -19.23 -13.35 -11.35
CA TRP A 131 -18.19 -14.10 -12.04
C TRP A 131 -18.36 -15.59 -11.75
N ASP A 132 -18.77 -16.38 -12.75
CA ASP A 132 -18.81 -17.84 -12.62
C ASP A 132 -17.40 -18.42 -12.84
N GLY A 133 -16.79 -18.91 -11.76
CA GLY A 133 -15.46 -19.54 -11.79
C GLY A 133 -15.39 -20.79 -12.67
N THR A 134 -16.54 -21.39 -13.00
CA THR A 134 -16.64 -22.53 -13.92
C THR A 134 -16.12 -22.19 -15.34
N LEU A 135 -16.14 -20.91 -15.72
CA LEU A 135 -15.72 -20.41 -17.03
C LEU A 135 -14.26 -19.94 -17.07
N TRP A 136 -13.45 -20.27 -16.06
CA TRP A 136 -12.04 -19.83 -15.95
C TRP A 136 -11.21 -20.06 -17.23
N PHE A 137 -11.40 -21.20 -17.90
CA PHE A 137 -10.69 -21.57 -19.12
C PHE A 137 -10.98 -20.62 -20.30
N LEU A 138 -12.18 -20.05 -20.36
CA LEU A 138 -12.59 -19.14 -21.43
C LEU A 138 -11.87 -17.80 -21.29
N TYR A 139 -11.64 -17.34 -20.06
CA TYR A 139 -10.82 -16.16 -19.77
C TYR A 139 -9.35 -16.38 -20.16
N VAL A 140 -8.79 -17.55 -19.84
CA VAL A 140 -7.41 -17.90 -20.24
C VAL A 140 -7.29 -17.96 -21.76
N LEU A 141 -8.26 -18.60 -22.42
CA LEU A 141 -8.29 -18.71 -23.88
C LEU A 141 -8.47 -17.35 -24.58
N ALA A 142 -9.20 -16.41 -23.98
CA ALA A 142 -9.30 -15.03 -24.47
C ALA A 142 -8.03 -14.20 -24.18
N ALA A 143 -7.34 -14.48 -23.08
CA ALA A 143 -6.09 -13.79 -22.72
C ALA A 143 -4.93 -14.19 -23.64
N CYS A 144 -4.81 -15.46 -24.03
CA CYS A 144 -3.75 -15.96 -24.91
C CYS A 144 -3.60 -15.17 -26.23
N PRO A 145 -4.65 -14.94 -27.05
CA PRO A 145 -4.51 -14.18 -28.29
C PRO A 145 -4.20 -12.71 -28.03
N LEU A 146 -4.75 -12.10 -26.97
CA LEU A 146 -4.40 -10.72 -26.58
C LEU A 146 -2.92 -10.60 -26.22
N LEU A 147 -2.41 -11.52 -25.41
CA LEU A 147 -0.99 -11.57 -25.04
C LEU A 147 -0.10 -11.82 -26.26
N TYR A 148 -0.47 -12.75 -27.13
CA TYR A 148 0.29 -13.02 -28.35
C TYR A 148 0.33 -11.80 -29.28
N PHE A 149 -0.81 -11.13 -29.48
CA PHE A 149 -0.87 -9.93 -30.32
C PHE A 149 -0.11 -8.76 -29.70
N GLY A 150 -0.24 -8.57 -28.39
CA GLY A 150 0.50 -7.55 -27.63
C GLY A 150 2.00 -7.75 -27.68
N TYR A 151 2.47 -8.98 -27.42
CA TYR A 151 3.89 -9.34 -27.51
C TYR A 151 4.44 -9.13 -28.93
N ARG A 152 3.69 -9.52 -29.95
CA ARG A 152 4.10 -9.31 -31.35
C ARG A 152 4.14 -7.83 -31.73
N ALA A 153 3.24 -7.01 -31.19
CA ALA A 153 3.24 -5.57 -31.42
C ALA A 153 4.45 -4.90 -30.75
N LEU A 154 4.78 -5.26 -29.50
CA LEU A 154 5.97 -4.76 -28.82
C LEU A 154 7.26 -5.17 -29.52
N SER A 155 7.36 -6.43 -29.95
CA SER A 155 8.55 -6.96 -30.63
C SER A 155 8.85 -6.28 -31.97
N LYS A 156 7.87 -5.58 -32.56
CA LYS A 156 8.06 -4.79 -33.79
C LYS A 156 8.53 -3.37 -33.54
N ILE A 157 8.33 -2.84 -32.34
CA ILE A 157 8.78 -1.50 -31.95
C ILE A 157 10.25 -1.51 -31.56
N ASP A 158 10.73 -2.62 -30.99
CA ASP A 158 12.12 -2.80 -30.54
C ASP A 158 13.11 -3.12 -31.70
N ARG A 159 12.68 -2.99 -32.96
CA ARG A 159 13.47 -3.29 -34.15
C ARG A 159 13.38 -2.17 -35.17
#